data_AF-A0A845C5K6-F1
#
_entry.id   AF-A0A845C5K6-F1
#
_cell.length_a   1.000
_cell.length_b   1.000
_cell.length_c   1.000
_cell.angle_alpha   90.00
_cell.angle_beta   90.00
_cell.angle_gamma   90.00
#
_symmetry.space_group_name_H-M   'P 1'
#
loop_
_entity.id
_entity.type
_entity.pdbx_description
1 polymer ?
#
loop_
_entity_poly.entity_id
_entity_poly.type
_entity_poly.pdbx_seq_one_letter_code
_entity_poly.pdbx_strand_id
1 'polypeptide(L)'
;MESRSMPLRCPELPGSNQHSPNPSSFPAGSEPAQRIVYSARQSDLQVRAAAKAIPSIPAHSDNPHMKTNTALAKMRAGKPAFGLSMGLGVAETGAILSGSGTEFVMVDRQHGNWDEREVGRAIAQINLGTATPMARAAANDYRLIGQLLDKGMLGIIVPMVDTPDDARRVADACLLPPLGRRSWGWNQASMYGDDYADCINDELFVAVQLESATAVDNAEAILATPGVTGCWMGPSDLALSLGFHPSEMDTRDEHRLALERVLAACRDTGKIPGIAGRGLEDARRRRLQGFQFITVTSDAALIAQGASAARSSLDNL
;
A
#
# COMPACT_ATOMS: atom_id res chain seq x y z
N MET A 1 61.34 -0.67 12.91
CA MET A 1 60.09 -0.05 12.44
C MET A 1 59.09 -1.17 12.23
N GLU A 2 58.42 -1.59 13.29
CA GLU A 2 57.33 -2.58 13.24
C GLU A 2 56.27 -2.14 14.26
N SER A 3 55.18 -1.59 13.76
CA SER A 3 54.03 -1.15 14.53
C SER A 3 53.09 -2.34 14.75
N ARG A 4 53.08 -2.90 15.97
CA ARG A 4 52.05 -3.86 16.39
C ARG A 4 50.87 -3.11 17.01
N SER A 5 49.72 -3.24 16.37
CA SER A 5 48.41 -2.76 16.80
C SER A 5 47.96 -3.47 18.08
N MET A 6 47.65 -2.70 19.13
CA MET A 6 46.91 -3.19 20.30
C MET A 6 45.39 -3.03 20.08
N PRO A 7 44.56 -4.01 20.44
CA PRO A 7 43.11 -3.84 20.44
C PRO A 7 42.66 -3.07 21.69
N LEU A 8 41.83 -2.05 21.48
CA LEU A 8 41.16 -1.28 22.54
C LEU A 8 40.08 -2.15 23.21
N ARG A 9 40.25 -2.41 24.51
CA ARG A 9 39.22 -2.97 25.40
C ARG A 9 38.20 -1.88 25.77
N CYS A 10 36.90 -2.22 25.75
CA CYS A 10 35.85 -1.42 26.39
C CYS A 10 36.03 -1.42 27.92
N PRO A 11 35.75 -0.31 28.62
CA PRO A 11 35.82 -0.26 30.07
C PRO A 11 34.59 -0.91 30.72
N GLU A 12 34.84 -1.76 31.73
CA GLU A 12 33.83 -2.36 32.61
C GLU A 12 33.25 -1.30 33.57
N LEU A 13 31.93 -1.32 33.76
CA LEU A 13 31.22 -0.50 34.76
C LEU A 13 31.18 -1.23 36.12
N PRO A 14 31.32 -0.52 37.25
CA PRO A 14 31.39 -1.14 38.57
C PRO A 14 30.01 -1.62 39.06
N GLY A 15 30.05 -2.74 39.79
CA GLY A 15 28.90 -3.55 40.17
C GLY A 15 27.89 -2.88 41.09
N SER A 16 26.65 -3.37 40.96
CA SER A 16 25.61 -3.23 41.97
C SER A 16 25.19 -4.62 42.43
N ASN A 17 25.42 -4.88 43.72
CA ASN A 17 24.81 -5.96 44.48
C ASN A 17 23.28 -5.83 44.39
N GLN A 18 22.58 -6.92 44.07
CA GLN A 18 21.26 -7.17 44.65
C GLN A 18 20.83 -8.64 44.49
N HIS A 19 20.22 -9.13 45.57
CA HIS A 19 19.81 -10.49 45.84
C HIS A 19 18.95 -11.14 44.76
N SER A 20 19.27 -12.40 44.44
CA SER A 20 18.35 -13.33 43.80
C SER A 20 17.28 -13.81 44.80
N PRO A 21 15.98 -13.80 44.44
CA PRO A 21 15.01 -14.67 45.06
C PRO A 21 14.61 -15.84 44.14
N ASN A 22 14.36 -16.94 44.82
CA ASN A 22 14.00 -18.29 44.39
C ASN A 22 12.68 -18.35 43.57
N PRO A 23 12.50 -19.26 42.59
CA PRO A 23 11.28 -19.37 41.81
C PRO A 23 10.31 -20.37 42.48
N SER A 24 9.35 -19.88 43.26
CA SER A 24 8.18 -20.68 43.66
C SER A 24 7.13 -19.79 44.32
N SER A 25 6.14 -19.36 43.54
CA SER A 25 4.74 -19.08 43.94
C SER A 25 4.12 -18.03 42.99
N PHE A 26 3.32 -18.49 42.03
CA PHE A 26 2.30 -17.64 41.41
C PHE A 26 0.93 -18.23 41.75
N PRO A 27 -0.04 -17.42 42.19
CA PRO A 27 -1.37 -17.89 42.52
C PRO A 27 -2.15 -18.20 41.24
N ALA A 28 -2.91 -19.29 41.28
CA ALA A 28 -3.87 -19.67 40.25
C ALA A 28 -5.03 -18.64 40.21
N GLY A 29 -5.39 -18.16 39.02
CA GLY A 29 -6.66 -17.47 38.80
C GLY A 29 -6.64 -16.35 37.77
N SER A 30 -6.77 -16.69 36.50
CA SER A 30 -7.60 -15.96 35.53
C SER A 30 -7.85 -16.84 34.31
N GLU A 31 -9.12 -16.92 33.89
CA GLU A 31 -9.62 -17.82 32.85
C GLU A 31 -8.93 -17.63 31.49
N PRO A 32 -8.74 -18.70 30.68
CA PRO A 32 -8.23 -18.55 29.33
C PRO A 32 -9.29 -17.89 28.44
N ALA A 33 -8.87 -16.85 27.71
CA ALA A 33 -9.64 -16.22 26.64
C ALA A 33 -10.17 -17.29 25.67
N GLN A 34 -11.48 -17.26 25.45
CA GLN A 34 -12.17 -18.21 24.59
C GLN A 34 -11.59 -18.18 23.17
N ARG A 35 -11.01 -19.31 22.74
CA ARG A 35 -10.71 -19.60 21.33
C ARG A 35 -12.02 -19.58 20.54
N ILE A 36 -12.21 -18.56 19.72
CA ILE A 36 -13.28 -18.57 18.72
C ILE A 36 -12.81 -19.45 17.57
N VAL A 37 -13.27 -20.71 17.57
CA VAL A 37 -13.14 -21.62 16.43
C VAL A 37 -14.24 -21.26 15.44
N TYR A 38 -13.87 -20.64 14.33
CA TYR A 38 -14.81 -20.31 13.26
C TYR A 38 -15.15 -21.57 12.45
N SER A 39 -16.29 -22.20 12.74
CA SER A 39 -16.86 -23.23 11.87
C SER A 39 -17.66 -22.58 10.74
N ALA A 40 -17.17 -22.67 9.50
CA ALA A 40 -17.93 -22.22 8.34
C ALA A 40 -19.15 -23.13 8.11
N ARG A 41 -20.37 -22.57 8.15
CA ARG A 41 -21.57 -23.29 7.68
C ARG A 41 -21.66 -23.15 6.17
N GLN A 42 -21.54 -24.28 5.48
CA GLN A 42 -21.84 -24.44 4.06
C GLN A 42 -23.36 -24.40 3.84
N SER A 43 -23.93 -23.21 3.68
CA SER A 43 -25.21 -23.02 2.96
C SER A 43 -25.50 -21.52 2.92
N ASP A 44 -25.14 -20.86 1.82
CA ASP A 44 -25.84 -19.71 1.22
C ASP A 44 -25.10 -19.25 -0.05
N LEU A 45 -24.85 -20.23 -0.93
CA LEU A 45 -24.52 -19.98 -2.33
C LEU A 45 -25.86 -19.81 -3.07
N GLN A 46 -26.39 -18.57 -3.10
CA GLN A 46 -27.23 -18.01 -4.17
C GLN A 46 -27.89 -16.70 -3.70
N VAL A 47 -27.19 -15.56 -3.77
CA VAL A 47 -27.86 -14.27 -3.96
C VAL A 47 -27.10 -13.40 -4.96
N ARG A 48 -27.90 -12.87 -5.88
CA ARG A 48 -27.62 -12.20 -7.15
C ARG A 48 -26.70 -10.98 -7.05
N ALA A 49 -25.87 -10.84 -8.09
CA ALA A 49 -25.13 -9.64 -8.42
C ALA A 49 -26.07 -8.45 -8.71
N ALA A 50 -25.90 -7.38 -7.97
CA ALA A 50 -26.24 -6.02 -8.38
C ALA A 50 -25.24 -5.08 -7.69
N ALA A 51 -24.06 -4.91 -8.28
CA ALA A 51 -23.17 -3.83 -7.90
C ALA A 51 -23.91 -2.52 -8.15
N LYS A 52 -24.22 -1.76 -7.09
CA LYS A 52 -24.72 -0.40 -7.23
C LYS A 52 -23.65 0.40 -7.96
N ALA A 53 -23.98 0.89 -9.15
CA ALA A 53 -23.13 1.81 -9.89
C ALA A 53 -22.81 3.01 -8.99
N ILE A 54 -21.53 3.34 -8.90
CA ILE A 54 -21.06 4.59 -8.31
C ILE A 54 -21.74 5.73 -9.10
N PRO A 55 -22.38 6.73 -8.43
CA PRO A 55 -23.02 7.82 -9.15
C PRO A 55 -21.98 8.55 -10.02
N SER A 56 -22.25 8.63 -11.32
CA SER A 56 -21.45 9.41 -12.26
C SER A 56 -21.68 10.90 -12.02
N ILE A 57 -20.60 11.64 -11.78
CA ILE A 57 -20.57 13.10 -11.72
C ILE A 57 -20.66 13.64 -13.16
N PRO A 58 -21.35 14.78 -13.40
CA PRO A 58 -21.51 15.34 -14.75
C PRO A 58 -20.18 15.56 -15.46
N ALA A 59 -20.14 15.21 -16.74
CA ALA A 59 -18.94 15.29 -17.57
C ALA A 59 -18.41 16.74 -17.65
N HIS A 60 -17.14 16.93 -17.29
CA HIS A 60 -16.38 18.12 -17.63
C HIS A 60 -15.95 18.05 -19.11
N SER A 61 -15.70 19.23 -19.70
CA SER A 61 -15.61 19.57 -21.14
C SER A 61 -15.22 18.46 -22.11
N ASP A 62 -15.76 18.51 -23.33
CA ASP A 62 -15.59 17.56 -24.45
C ASP A 62 -14.13 17.26 -24.90
N ASN A 63 -13.12 17.85 -24.25
CA ASN A 63 -11.71 17.55 -24.49
C ASN A 63 -10.86 17.90 -23.24
N PRO A 64 -10.79 17.03 -22.20
CA PRO A 64 -9.98 17.32 -21.03
C PRO A 64 -8.50 17.37 -21.41
N HIS A 65 -7.82 18.44 -21.03
CA HIS A 65 -6.36 18.54 -21.13
C HIS A 65 -5.68 17.73 -20.01
N MET A 66 -6.44 17.40 -18.97
CA MET A 66 -5.94 16.67 -17.82
C MET A 66 -5.52 15.23 -18.12
N LYS A 67 -4.37 14.83 -17.55
CA LYS A 67 -3.84 13.48 -17.68
C LYS A 67 -4.76 12.47 -17.01
N THR A 68 -5.40 11.63 -17.82
CA THR A 68 -6.19 10.49 -17.32
C THR A 68 -5.33 9.51 -16.52
N ASN A 69 -5.84 9.06 -15.38
CA ASN A 69 -5.28 7.96 -14.61
C ASN A 69 -5.65 6.63 -15.28
N THR A 70 -4.79 6.20 -16.21
CA THR A 70 -5.00 5.00 -17.03
C THR A 70 -5.07 3.71 -16.19
N ALA A 71 -4.33 3.64 -15.09
CA ALA A 71 -4.41 2.52 -14.16
C ALA A 71 -5.78 2.45 -13.48
N LEU A 72 -6.30 3.58 -12.98
CA LEU A 72 -7.62 3.66 -12.36
C LEU A 72 -8.73 3.33 -13.36
N ALA A 73 -8.68 3.89 -14.58
CA ALA A 73 -9.64 3.56 -15.63
C ALA A 73 -9.67 2.05 -15.93
N LYS A 74 -8.49 1.41 -16.02
CA LYS A 74 -8.37 -0.05 -16.22
C LYS A 74 -9.00 -0.84 -15.08
N MET A 75 -8.76 -0.44 -13.83
CA MET A 75 -9.32 -1.10 -12.64
C MET A 75 -10.84 -0.91 -12.52
N ARG A 76 -11.36 0.28 -12.80
CA ARG A 76 -12.81 0.55 -12.88
C ARG A 76 -13.49 -0.30 -13.96
N ALA A 77 -12.78 -0.64 -15.04
CA ALA A 77 -13.25 -1.57 -16.07
C ALA A 77 -13.15 -3.06 -15.67
N GLY A 78 -12.86 -3.37 -14.41
CA GLY A 78 -12.78 -4.73 -13.90
C GLY A 78 -11.47 -5.46 -14.21
N LYS A 79 -10.48 -4.79 -14.79
CA LYS A 79 -9.20 -5.39 -15.21
C LYS A 79 -8.10 -5.10 -14.19
N PRO A 80 -7.16 -6.02 -13.95
CA PRO A 80 -6.04 -5.75 -13.05
C PRO A 80 -5.07 -4.74 -13.67
N ALA A 81 -4.59 -3.81 -12.84
CA ALA A 81 -3.41 -3.00 -13.08
C ALA A 81 -2.25 -3.59 -12.27
N PHE A 82 -1.13 -3.86 -12.94
CA PHE A 82 0.09 -4.33 -12.31
C PHE A 82 1.06 -3.18 -12.17
N GLY A 83 1.66 -3.07 -11.00
CA GLY A 83 2.59 -1.98 -10.74
C GLY A 83 3.84 -2.43 -10.04
N LEU A 84 4.80 -1.52 -10.01
CA LEU A 84 6.09 -1.71 -9.36
C LEU A 84 6.24 -0.63 -8.29
N SER A 85 6.79 -1.00 -7.13
CA SER A 85 7.12 -0.02 -6.09
C SER A 85 8.57 0.46 -6.21
N MET A 86 8.81 1.68 -5.73
CA MET A 86 10.14 2.25 -5.59
C MET A 86 10.43 2.56 -4.13
N GLY A 87 11.47 1.94 -3.59
CA GLY A 87 11.91 2.13 -2.20
C GLY A 87 13.36 2.61 -2.06
N LEU A 88 14.15 2.60 -3.13
CA LEU A 88 15.58 2.90 -3.04
C LEU A 88 15.90 4.39 -2.88
N GLY A 89 14.95 5.29 -3.16
CA GLY A 89 15.18 6.73 -3.09
C GLY A 89 15.89 7.32 -4.29
N VAL A 90 15.94 6.59 -5.40
CA VAL A 90 16.65 7.01 -6.64
C VAL A 90 15.61 7.33 -7.69
N ALA A 91 15.41 8.62 -8.00
CA ALA A 91 14.36 9.06 -8.92
C ALA A 91 14.49 8.45 -10.33
N GLU A 92 15.72 8.25 -10.81
CA GLU A 92 16.02 7.75 -12.16
C GLU A 92 15.45 6.34 -12.42
N THR A 93 15.28 5.52 -11.37
CA THR A 93 14.64 4.21 -11.55
C THR A 93 13.19 4.37 -12.00
N GLY A 94 12.54 5.50 -11.72
CA GLY A 94 11.16 5.78 -12.10
C GLY A 94 10.96 5.79 -13.63
N ALA A 95 11.90 6.35 -14.39
CA ALA A 95 11.83 6.35 -15.86
C ALA A 95 12.03 4.93 -16.42
N ILE A 96 12.97 4.17 -15.86
CA ILE A 96 13.22 2.77 -16.25
C ILE A 96 11.98 1.91 -16.01
N LEU A 97 11.39 2.00 -14.80
CA LEU A 97 10.20 1.24 -14.45
C LEU A 97 9.00 1.67 -15.30
N SER A 98 8.78 2.98 -15.48
CA SER A 98 7.66 3.51 -16.27
C SER A 98 7.77 3.14 -17.76
N GLY A 99 8.99 2.97 -18.27
CA GLY A 99 9.26 2.50 -19.64
C GLY A 99 9.04 0.99 -19.85
N SER A 100 8.83 0.20 -18.79
CA SER A 100 8.64 -1.26 -18.89
C SER A 100 7.24 -1.69 -19.36
N GLY A 101 6.30 -0.74 -19.47
CA GLY A 101 4.89 -1.03 -19.77
C GLY A 101 4.04 -1.39 -18.54
N THR A 102 4.59 -1.24 -17.32
CA THR A 102 3.82 -1.34 -16.07
C THR A 102 2.71 -0.27 -16.02
N GLU A 103 1.56 -0.60 -15.43
CA GLU A 103 0.42 0.34 -15.42
C GLU A 103 0.58 1.46 -14.40
N PHE A 104 1.27 1.20 -13.28
CA PHE A 104 1.60 2.21 -12.29
C PHE A 104 2.99 1.99 -11.70
N VAL A 105 3.57 3.08 -11.19
CA VAL A 105 4.77 3.06 -10.37
C VAL A 105 4.44 3.76 -9.05
N MET A 106 4.65 3.04 -7.94
CA MET A 106 4.32 3.52 -6.60
C MET A 106 5.59 3.91 -5.84
N VAL A 107 5.75 5.20 -5.55
CA VAL A 107 6.80 5.71 -4.66
C VAL A 107 6.43 5.37 -3.22
N ASP A 108 7.18 4.47 -2.58
CA ASP A 108 6.91 4.03 -1.22
C ASP A 108 7.60 4.94 -0.20
N ARG A 109 6.85 5.84 0.44
CA ARG A 109 7.39 6.75 1.47
C ARG A 109 7.28 6.24 2.91
N GLN A 110 6.65 5.08 3.14
CA GLN A 110 6.54 4.52 4.49
C GLN A 110 7.81 3.75 4.86
N HIS A 111 8.35 2.98 3.91
CA HIS A 111 9.55 2.16 4.12
C HIS A 111 10.69 2.47 3.14
N GLY A 112 10.46 3.30 2.12
CA GLY A 112 11.50 3.72 1.20
C GLY A 112 12.37 4.85 1.74
N ASN A 113 13.59 4.94 1.21
CA ASN A 113 14.59 5.92 1.61
C ASN A 113 14.46 7.22 0.80
N TRP A 114 13.45 8.04 1.09
CA TRP A 114 13.15 9.23 0.28
C TRP A 114 13.47 10.53 0.98
N ASP A 115 14.22 11.40 0.29
CA ASP A 115 14.18 12.83 0.56
C ASP A 115 13.06 13.52 -0.24
N GLU A 116 12.59 14.68 0.23
CA GLU A 116 11.47 15.40 -0.39
C GLU A 116 11.73 15.90 -1.82
N ARG A 117 13.00 16.15 -2.17
CA ARG A 117 13.38 16.61 -3.51
C ARG A 117 13.36 15.43 -4.49
N GLU A 118 13.86 14.28 -4.07
CA GLU A 118 13.86 13.04 -4.84
C GLU A 118 12.45 12.55 -5.11
N VAL A 119 11.49 12.71 -4.19
CA VAL A 119 10.08 12.39 -4.48
C VAL A 119 9.55 13.20 -5.67
N GLY A 120 9.85 14.51 -5.72
CA GLY A 120 9.42 15.38 -6.82
C GLY A 120 10.11 15.02 -8.15
N ARG A 121 11.36 14.57 -8.09
CA ARG A 121 12.11 14.09 -9.26
C ARG A 121 11.58 12.74 -9.74
N ALA A 122 11.27 11.82 -8.84
CA ALA A 122 10.72 10.51 -9.17
C ALA A 122 9.42 10.64 -9.97
N ILE A 123 8.54 11.57 -9.58
CA ILE A 123 7.29 11.83 -10.33
C ILE A 123 7.59 12.34 -11.74
N ALA A 124 8.54 13.26 -11.90
CA ALA A 124 8.95 13.74 -13.22
C ALA A 124 9.49 12.58 -14.07
N GLN A 125 10.33 11.70 -13.50
CA GLN A 125 10.90 10.53 -14.17
C GLN A 125 9.83 9.51 -14.56
N ILE A 126 8.86 9.22 -13.67
CA ILE A 126 7.74 8.31 -13.98
C ILE A 126 6.91 8.87 -15.14
N ASN A 127 6.69 10.19 -15.19
CA ASN A 127 5.93 10.84 -16.25
C ASN A 127 6.64 10.86 -17.62
N LEU A 128 7.92 10.50 -17.71
CA LEU A 128 8.61 10.27 -18.98
C LEU A 128 8.17 8.97 -19.67
N GLY A 129 7.60 8.02 -18.93
CA GLY A 129 7.06 6.76 -19.45
C GLY A 129 5.53 6.71 -19.44
N THR A 130 4.99 5.50 -19.49
CA THR A 130 3.54 5.26 -19.63
C THR A 130 2.82 5.00 -18.31
N ALA A 131 3.54 4.76 -17.22
CA ALA A 131 2.95 4.39 -15.94
C ALA A 131 2.25 5.57 -15.27
N THR A 132 1.18 5.27 -14.53
CA THR A 132 0.55 6.23 -13.63
C THR A 132 1.43 6.46 -12.39
N PRO A 133 1.80 7.70 -12.03
CA PRO A 133 2.53 7.99 -10.81
C PRO A 133 1.63 7.87 -9.58
N MET A 134 2.03 7.01 -8.64
CA MET A 134 1.34 6.79 -7.37
C MET A 134 2.32 6.89 -6.20
N ALA A 135 1.80 7.08 -4.99
CA ALA A 135 2.61 7.05 -3.78
C ALA A 135 1.90 6.31 -2.65
N ARG A 136 2.69 5.56 -1.86
CA ARG A 136 2.31 5.26 -0.48
C ARG A 136 2.80 6.39 0.41
N ALA A 137 1.89 7.04 1.12
CA ALA A 137 2.21 8.12 2.05
C ALA A 137 3.01 7.58 3.25
N ALA A 138 3.83 8.43 3.86
CA ALA A 138 4.60 8.05 5.05
C ALA A 138 3.71 7.86 6.30
N ALA A 139 2.55 8.53 6.35
CA ALA A 139 1.56 8.42 7.41
C ALA A 139 0.18 8.90 6.93
N ASN A 140 -0.87 8.60 7.69
CA ASN A 140 -2.19 9.24 7.57
C ASN A 140 -2.15 10.67 8.14
N ASP A 141 -1.42 11.54 7.44
CA ASP A 141 -1.19 12.94 7.80
C ASP A 141 -1.59 13.86 6.65
N TYR A 142 -2.44 14.85 6.95
CA TYR A 142 -3.01 15.76 5.96
C TYR A 142 -1.92 16.48 5.13
N ARG A 143 -0.84 16.94 5.78
CA ARG A 143 0.23 17.69 5.12
C ARG A 143 1.07 16.78 4.23
N LEU A 144 1.46 15.60 4.72
CA LEU A 144 2.27 14.65 3.96
C LEU A 144 1.53 14.12 2.74
N ILE A 145 0.23 13.87 2.85
CA ILE A 145 -0.63 13.49 1.72
C ILE A 145 -0.74 14.64 0.72
N GLY A 146 -1.06 15.86 1.19
CA GLY A 146 -1.17 17.04 0.33
C GLY A 146 0.11 17.31 -0.47
N GLN A 147 1.29 17.17 0.15
CA GLN A 147 2.58 17.34 -0.54
C GLN A 147 2.79 16.35 -1.69
N LEU A 148 2.32 15.11 -1.58
CA LEU A 148 2.40 14.13 -2.67
C LEU A 148 1.48 14.52 -3.82
N LEU A 149 0.27 14.96 -3.50
CA LEU A 149 -0.72 15.38 -4.49
C LEU A 149 -0.27 16.65 -5.23
N ASP A 150 0.33 17.61 -4.54
CA ASP A 150 0.87 18.85 -5.13
C ASP A 150 2.06 18.59 -6.05
N LYS A 151 2.77 17.46 -5.85
CA LYS A 151 3.82 17.01 -6.75
C LYS A 151 3.29 16.27 -7.98
N GLY A 152 1.99 15.96 -8.04
CA GLY A 152 1.34 15.34 -9.19
C GLY A 152 1.12 13.84 -9.09
N MET A 153 1.03 13.27 -7.88
CA MET A 153 0.56 11.89 -7.74
C MET A 153 -0.91 11.77 -8.15
N LEU A 154 -1.22 10.73 -8.94
CA LEU A 154 -2.58 10.38 -9.38
C LEU A 154 -3.15 9.19 -8.59
N GLY A 155 -2.36 8.59 -7.70
CA GLY A 155 -2.86 7.64 -6.70
C GLY A 155 -2.13 7.78 -5.37
N ILE A 156 -2.88 7.74 -4.28
CA ILE A 156 -2.38 7.81 -2.91
C ILE A 156 -2.85 6.59 -2.14
N ILE A 157 -1.90 5.86 -1.57
CA ILE A 157 -2.12 4.76 -0.63
C ILE A 157 -1.75 5.28 0.75
N VAL A 158 -2.67 5.20 1.72
CA VAL A 158 -2.42 5.69 3.08
C VAL A 158 -2.29 4.53 4.06
N PRO A 159 -1.15 4.39 4.77
CA PRO A 159 -0.91 3.31 5.72
C PRO A 159 -1.72 3.44 7.02
N MET A 160 -1.77 2.37 7.82
CA MET A 160 -2.32 2.38 9.19
C MET A 160 -3.76 2.91 9.30
N VAL A 161 -4.67 2.41 8.45
CA VAL A 161 -6.10 2.76 8.49
C VAL A 161 -6.89 1.63 9.16
N ASP A 162 -7.30 1.84 10.41
CA ASP A 162 -7.97 0.82 11.21
C ASP A 162 -9.47 1.09 11.42
N THR A 163 -9.92 2.34 11.20
CA THR A 163 -11.29 2.77 11.47
C THR A 163 -11.89 3.61 10.34
N PRO A 164 -13.23 3.70 10.25
CA PRO A 164 -13.90 4.61 9.30
C PRO A 164 -13.51 6.08 9.47
N ASP A 165 -13.17 6.50 10.69
CA ASP A 165 -12.70 7.87 10.95
C ASP A 165 -11.29 8.10 10.40
N ASP A 166 -10.42 7.09 10.43
CA ASP A 166 -9.11 7.15 9.76
C ASP A 166 -9.30 7.31 8.25
N ALA A 167 -10.22 6.54 7.66
CA ALA A 167 -10.55 6.60 6.24
C ALA A 167 -11.15 7.96 5.83
N ARG A 168 -11.97 8.56 6.70
CA ARG A 168 -12.53 9.91 6.49
C ARG A 168 -11.43 10.97 6.43
N ARG A 169 -10.43 10.90 7.32
CA ARG A 169 -9.26 11.80 7.29
C ARG A 169 -8.45 11.65 6.01
N VAL A 170 -8.35 10.43 5.47
CA VAL A 170 -7.73 10.17 4.17
C VAL A 170 -8.48 10.88 3.04
N ALA A 171 -9.80 10.70 2.96
CA ALA A 171 -10.62 11.35 1.93
C ALA A 171 -10.54 12.89 2.03
N ASP A 172 -10.62 13.43 3.25
CA ASP A 172 -10.49 14.87 3.51
C ASP A 172 -9.13 15.44 3.05
N ALA A 173 -8.04 14.70 3.24
CA ALA A 173 -6.70 15.11 2.81
C ALA A 173 -6.49 15.01 1.29
N CYS A 174 -7.20 14.08 0.62
CA CYS A 174 -7.00 13.80 -0.80
C CYS A 174 -7.82 14.67 -1.72
N LEU A 175 -9.09 14.88 -1.40
CA LEU A 175 -10.08 15.44 -2.33
C LEU A 175 -10.31 16.92 -2.10
N LEU A 176 -10.46 17.65 -3.19
CA LEU A 176 -10.90 19.05 -3.17
C LEU A 176 -12.38 19.13 -2.73
N PRO A 177 -12.82 20.25 -2.13
CA PRO A 177 -14.22 20.49 -1.85
C PRO A 177 -15.11 20.34 -3.10
N PRO A 178 -16.36 19.86 -2.97
CA PRO A 178 -17.05 19.50 -1.72
C PRO A 178 -16.80 18.07 -1.22
N LEU A 179 -16.02 17.26 -1.94
CA LEU A 179 -15.84 15.83 -1.64
C LEU A 179 -14.80 15.57 -0.53
N GLY A 180 -13.92 16.53 -0.28
CA GLY A 180 -12.98 16.52 0.82
C GLY A 180 -12.63 17.93 1.27
N ARG A 181 -11.46 18.08 1.89
CA ARG A 181 -11.01 19.32 2.54
C ARG A 181 -9.63 19.76 2.07
N ARG A 182 -9.10 19.16 1.00
CA ARG A 182 -7.78 19.51 0.44
C ARG A 182 -7.75 21.00 0.10
N SER A 183 -6.67 21.66 0.51
CA SER A 183 -6.45 23.09 0.29
C SER A 183 -6.14 23.39 -1.18
N TRP A 184 -6.40 24.63 -1.59
CA TRP A 184 -6.13 25.11 -2.94
C TRP A 184 -4.63 25.31 -3.20
N GLY A 185 -4.07 24.53 -4.12
CA GLY A 185 -2.67 24.60 -4.56
C GLY A 185 -2.20 23.28 -5.18
N TRP A 186 -1.34 23.33 -6.21
CA TRP A 186 -0.91 22.12 -6.94
C TRP A 186 0.42 22.25 -7.70
N ASN A 187 1.42 22.87 -7.07
CA ASN A 187 2.80 23.07 -7.56
C ASN A 187 3.19 22.33 -8.87
N GLN A 188 3.76 21.12 -8.79
CA GLN A 188 4.18 20.38 -9.99
C GLN A 188 2.98 19.75 -10.73
N ALA A 189 1.89 19.46 -10.03
CA ALA A 189 0.70 18.88 -10.66
C ALA A 189 0.02 19.83 -11.67
N SER A 190 0.37 21.13 -11.66
CA SER A 190 0.03 22.10 -12.72
C SER A 190 0.44 21.61 -14.13
N MET A 191 1.40 20.69 -14.24
CA MET A 191 1.76 20.05 -15.52
C MET A 191 0.63 19.25 -16.16
N TYR A 192 -0.43 18.93 -15.40
CA TYR A 192 -1.61 18.24 -15.89
C TYR A 192 -2.66 19.21 -16.47
N GLY A 193 -2.35 20.49 -16.66
CA GLY A 193 -3.26 21.42 -17.35
C GLY A 193 -4.10 22.28 -16.42
N ASP A 194 -4.71 23.30 -17.00
CA ASP A 194 -5.44 24.35 -16.28
C ASP A 194 -6.77 23.84 -15.69
N ASP A 195 -7.33 22.77 -16.27
CA ASP A 195 -8.54 22.06 -15.84
C ASP A 195 -8.29 21.05 -14.70
N TYR A 196 -7.06 21.01 -14.14
CA TYR A 196 -6.68 20.08 -13.07
C TYR A 196 -7.65 20.10 -11.89
N ALA A 197 -8.00 21.30 -11.39
CA ALA A 197 -8.83 21.45 -10.19
C ALA A 197 -10.26 20.91 -10.40
N ASP A 198 -10.76 21.02 -11.62
CA ASP A 198 -12.11 20.59 -11.99
C ASP A 198 -12.16 19.06 -12.17
N CYS A 199 -11.06 18.44 -12.62
CA CYS A 199 -11.06 17.03 -13.00
C CYS A 199 -10.38 16.10 -11.98
N ILE A 200 -9.50 16.60 -11.11
CA ILE A 200 -8.60 15.74 -10.31
C ILE A 200 -9.33 14.78 -9.37
N ASN A 201 -10.47 15.19 -8.81
CA ASN A 201 -11.22 14.34 -7.89
C ASN A 201 -11.69 13.03 -8.56
N ASP A 202 -11.95 13.05 -9.88
CA ASP A 202 -12.43 11.89 -10.62
C ASP A 202 -11.30 10.93 -11.05
N GLU A 203 -10.09 11.47 -11.22
CA GLU A 203 -8.89 10.73 -11.65
C GLU A 203 -8.01 10.27 -10.49
N LEU A 204 -8.24 10.76 -9.27
CA LEU A 204 -7.43 10.40 -8.12
C LEU A 204 -7.82 9.02 -7.57
N PHE A 205 -6.87 8.08 -7.56
CA PHE A 205 -7.04 6.81 -6.87
C PHE A 205 -6.70 6.96 -5.38
N VAL A 206 -7.73 7.09 -4.53
CA VAL A 206 -7.57 7.16 -3.07
C VAL A 206 -7.71 5.77 -2.46
N ALA A 207 -6.62 5.20 -1.96
CA ALA A 207 -6.59 3.88 -1.37
C ALA A 207 -6.20 3.91 0.12
N VAL A 208 -6.92 3.14 0.93
CA VAL A 208 -6.59 2.91 2.33
C VAL A 208 -5.86 1.58 2.50
N GLN A 209 -4.79 1.56 3.29
CA GLN A 209 -4.04 0.35 3.54
C GLN A 209 -4.69 -0.43 4.68
N LEU A 210 -5.05 -1.69 4.39
CA LEU A 210 -5.66 -2.59 5.37
C LEU A 210 -4.64 -3.67 5.73
N GLU A 211 -4.10 -3.59 6.93
CA GLU A 211 -2.93 -4.38 7.34
C GLU A 211 -2.94 -4.82 8.81
N SER A 212 -4.08 -4.65 9.49
CA SER A 212 -4.27 -5.10 10.87
C SER A 212 -5.54 -5.95 11.00
N ALA A 213 -5.63 -6.74 12.07
CA ALA A 213 -6.86 -7.46 12.42
C ALA A 213 -8.04 -6.49 12.59
N THR A 214 -7.81 -5.34 13.23
CA THR A 214 -8.81 -4.28 13.41
C THR A 214 -9.30 -3.73 12.08
N ALA A 215 -8.39 -3.46 11.13
CA ALA A 215 -8.73 -2.99 9.80
C ALA A 215 -9.56 -4.02 9.02
N VAL A 216 -9.26 -5.31 9.17
CA VAL A 216 -10.04 -6.41 8.57
C VAL A 216 -11.44 -6.50 9.17
N ASP A 217 -11.56 -6.36 10.50
CA ASP A 217 -12.86 -6.38 11.15
C ASP A 217 -13.75 -5.20 10.74
N ASN A 218 -13.14 -4.03 10.54
CA ASN A 218 -13.80 -2.79 10.10
C ASN A 218 -13.84 -2.60 8.57
N ALA A 219 -13.38 -3.58 7.77
CA ALA A 219 -13.09 -3.38 6.36
C ALA A 219 -14.26 -2.80 5.54
N GLU A 220 -15.48 -3.32 5.74
CA GLU A 220 -16.68 -2.83 5.04
C GLU A 220 -16.99 -1.37 5.41
N ALA A 221 -16.94 -1.02 6.69
CA ALA A 221 -17.22 0.33 7.17
C ALA A 221 -16.14 1.33 6.71
N ILE A 222 -14.86 0.92 6.71
CA ILE A 222 -13.75 1.71 6.16
C ILE A 222 -13.98 1.96 4.66
N LEU A 223 -14.21 0.90 3.88
CA LEU A 223 -14.38 0.97 2.44
C LEU A 223 -15.64 1.70 2.01
N ALA A 224 -16.70 1.67 2.81
CA ALA A 224 -17.94 2.43 2.56
C ALA A 224 -17.76 3.95 2.70
N THR A 225 -16.63 4.43 3.23
CA THR A 225 -16.36 5.86 3.42
C THR A 225 -16.37 6.60 2.07
N PRO A 226 -17.17 7.68 1.92
CA PRO A 226 -17.14 8.52 0.72
C PRO A 226 -15.73 9.06 0.43
N GLY A 227 -15.36 9.12 -0.84
CA GLY A 227 -14.02 9.56 -1.28
C GLY A 227 -12.93 8.48 -1.27
N VAL A 228 -13.11 7.37 -0.55
CA VAL A 228 -12.24 6.19 -0.69
C VAL A 228 -12.59 5.47 -2.00
N THR A 229 -11.58 5.18 -2.83
CA THR A 229 -11.75 4.52 -4.14
C THR A 229 -11.44 3.02 -4.07
N GLY A 230 -10.53 2.62 -3.20
CA GLY A 230 -10.10 1.24 -3.04
C GLY A 230 -9.33 1.00 -1.74
N CYS A 231 -8.75 -0.18 -1.62
CA CYS A 231 -7.77 -0.48 -0.59
C CYS A 231 -6.49 -1.04 -1.17
N TRP A 232 -5.48 -1.14 -0.32
CA TRP A 232 -4.26 -1.87 -0.60
C TRP A 232 -3.87 -2.71 0.62
N MET A 233 -3.90 -4.02 0.49
CA MET A 233 -3.59 -4.90 1.62
C MET A 233 -2.09 -5.05 1.81
N GLY A 234 -1.63 -4.98 3.07
CA GLY A 234 -0.26 -5.29 3.49
C GLY A 234 -0.18 -6.69 4.11
N PRO A 235 0.16 -7.74 3.36
CA PRO A 235 0.03 -9.12 3.85
C PRO A 235 0.97 -9.45 5.02
N SER A 236 2.17 -8.88 5.03
CA SER A 236 3.19 -9.13 6.06
C SER A 236 2.80 -8.51 7.39
N ASP A 237 2.39 -7.24 7.39
CA ASP A 237 1.93 -6.55 8.60
C ASP A 237 0.62 -7.15 9.12
N LEU A 238 -0.26 -7.61 8.22
CA LEU A 238 -1.45 -8.36 8.59
C LEU A 238 -1.11 -9.67 9.32
N ALA A 239 -0.12 -10.43 8.84
CA ALA A 239 0.33 -11.64 9.52
C ALA A 239 0.83 -11.34 10.95
N LEU A 240 1.63 -10.29 11.10
CA LEU A 240 2.12 -9.84 12.41
C LEU A 240 0.96 -9.43 13.34
N SER A 241 -0.01 -8.66 12.81
CA SER A 241 -1.19 -8.25 13.58
C SER A 241 -2.08 -9.42 13.99
N LEU A 242 -2.14 -10.48 13.18
CA LEU A 242 -2.83 -11.73 13.49
C LEU A 242 -2.02 -12.66 14.43
N GLY A 243 -0.80 -12.27 14.80
CA GLY A 243 0.01 -12.96 15.80
C GLY A 243 0.92 -14.06 15.27
N PHE A 244 1.32 -14.03 14.00
CA PHE A 244 2.28 -14.99 13.45
C PHE A 244 3.30 -14.35 12.50
N HIS A 245 4.39 -15.07 12.23
CA HIS A 245 5.47 -14.53 11.41
C HIS A 245 5.04 -14.45 9.93
N PRO A 246 5.45 -13.42 9.16
CA PRO A 246 5.08 -13.30 7.75
C PRO A 246 5.43 -14.51 6.88
N SER A 247 6.48 -15.26 7.21
CA SER A 247 6.84 -16.49 6.48
C SER A 247 5.78 -17.60 6.56
N GLU A 248 4.86 -17.52 7.51
CA GLU A 248 3.79 -18.51 7.72
C GLU A 248 2.48 -18.11 6.98
N MET A 249 2.38 -16.90 6.41
CA MET A 249 1.11 -16.38 5.91
C MET A 249 0.43 -17.23 4.83
N ASP A 250 1.21 -17.97 4.02
CA ASP A 250 0.66 -18.81 2.95
C ASP A 250 0.14 -20.17 3.47
N THR A 251 0.46 -20.56 4.71
CA THR A 251 0.03 -21.82 5.35
C THR A 251 -1.01 -21.62 6.44
N ARG A 252 -1.32 -20.36 6.80
CA ARG A 252 -2.25 -20.00 7.88
C ARG A 252 -3.60 -19.60 7.32
N ASP A 253 -4.64 -20.37 7.68
CA ASP A 253 -6.01 -20.08 7.26
C ASP A 253 -6.50 -18.71 7.72
N GLU A 254 -6.03 -18.23 8.87
CA GLU A 254 -6.38 -16.92 9.40
C GLU A 254 -6.01 -15.80 8.43
N HIS A 255 -4.84 -15.90 7.77
CA HIS A 255 -4.42 -14.94 6.75
C HIS A 255 -5.32 -14.99 5.52
N ARG A 256 -5.55 -16.19 4.99
CA ARG A 256 -6.39 -16.42 3.81
C ARG A 256 -7.81 -15.87 4.03
N LEU A 257 -8.42 -16.18 5.17
CA LEU A 257 -9.76 -15.72 5.52
C LEU A 257 -9.84 -14.20 5.67
N ALA A 258 -8.78 -13.57 6.19
CA ALA A 258 -8.70 -12.10 6.27
C ALA A 258 -8.68 -11.45 4.88
N LEU A 259 -7.91 -11.99 3.92
CA LEU A 259 -7.92 -11.53 2.53
C LEU A 259 -9.29 -11.70 1.87
N GLU A 260 -9.94 -12.85 2.08
CA GLU A 260 -11.28 -13.14 1.56
C GLU A 260 -12.33 -12.18 2.11
N ARG A 261 -12.25 -11.83 3.40
CA ARG A 261 -13.14 -10.85 4.03
C ARG A 261 -12.99 -9.46 3.43
N VAL A 262 -11.77 -9.00 3.19
CA VAL A 262 -11.53 -7.70 2.55
C VAL A 262 -11.99 -7.70 1.09
N LEU A 263 -11.76 -8.77 0.33
CA LEU A 263 -12.28 -8.92 -1.03
C LEU A 263 -13.80 -8.87 -1.06
N ALA A 264 -14.48 -9.52 -0.10
CA ALA A 264 -15.92 -9.44 0.05
C ALA A 264 -16.38 -8.01 0.33
N ALA A 265 -15.76 -7.33 1.29
CA ALA A 265 -16.06 -5.94 1.60
C ALA A 265 -15.86 -5.00 0.39
N CYS A 266 -14.79 -5.19 -0.40
CA CYS A 266 -14.56 -4.45 -1.64
C CYS A 266 -15.68 -4.66 -2.66
N ARG A 267 -16.12 -5.91 -2.87
CA ARG A 267 -17.23 -6.22 -3.76
C ARG A 267 -18.53 -5.57 -3.30
N ASP A 268 -18.83 -5.66 -2.00
CA ASP A 268 -20.11 -5.21 -1.44
C ASP A 268 -20.19 -3.66 -1.40
N THR A 269 -19.04 -2.98 -1.34
CA THR A 269 -18.92 -1.51 -1.38
C THR A 269 -18.58 -0.94 -2.76
N GLY A 270 -18.32 -1.81 -3.76
CA GLY A 270 -17.90 -1.41 -5.11
C GLY A 270 -16.50 -0.78 -5.18
N LYS A 271 -15.62 -1.09 -4.21
CA LYS A 271 -14.27 -0.51 -4.09
C LYS A 271 -13.22 -1.43 -4.69
N ILE A 272 -12.15 -0.84 -5.21
CA ILE A 272 -11.09 -1.57 -5.92
C ILE A 272 -10.21 -2.32 -4.90
N PRO A 273 -10.12 -3.66 -4.95
CA PRO A 273 -9.26 -4.42 -4.07
C PRO A 273 -7.80 -4.38 -4.56
N GLY A 274 -6.89 -3.99 -3.69
CA GLY A 274 -5.45 -3.98 -3.95
C GLY A 274 -4.63 -4.76 -2.94
N ILE A 275 -3.40 -5.12 -3.30
CA ILE A 275 -2.50 -5.91 -2.46
C ILE A 275 -1.03 -5.72 -2.81
N ALA A 276 -0.17 -5.77 -1.79
CA ALA A 276 1.27 -5.93 -1.93
C ALA A 276 1.60 -7.37 -2.36
N GLY A 277 2.15 -7.52 -3.57
CA GLY A 277 2.57 -8.80 -4.11
C GLY A 277 4.03 -9.14 -3.84
N ARG A 278 4.39 -10.40 -4.10
CA ARG A 278 5.74 -10.96 -3.87
C ARG A 278 6.32 -11.62 -5.11
N GLY A 279 6.29 -10.91 -6.23
CA GLY A 279 6.75 -11.38 -7.52
C GLY A 279 5.63 -11.94 -8.41
N LEU A 280 6.03 -12.42 -9.59
CA LEU A 280 5.10 -12.72 -10.69
C LEU A 280 4.09 -13.84 -10.36
N GLU A 281 4.54 -14.89 -9.67
CA GLU A 281 3.68 -16.02 -9.35
C GLU A 281 2.60 -15.64 -8.33
N ASP A 282 2.98 -14.90 -7.29
CA ASP A 282 2.01 -14.33 -6.35
C ASP A 282 1.07 -13.35 -7.05
N ALA A 283 1.56 -12.46 -7.92
CA ALA A 283 0.71 -11.54 -8.68
C ALA A 283 -0.34 -12.27 -9.54
N ARG A 284 0.03 -13.39 -10.19
CA ARG A 284 -0.92 -14.24 -10.92
C ARG A 284 -1.99 -14.82 -10.01
N ARG A 285 -1.58 -15.33 -8.84
CA ARG A 285 -2.51 -15.84 -7.82
C ARG A 285 -3.44 -14.75 -7.31
N ARG A 286 -2.93 -13.55 -6.99
CA ARG A 286 -3.73 -12.42 -6.51
C ARG A 286 -4.76 -11.96 -7.54
N ARG A 287 -4.37 -11.92 -8.82
CA ARG A 287 -5.31 -11.66 -9.92
C ARG A 287 -6.46 -12.68 -9.93
N LEU A 288 -6.15 -13.97 -9.79
CA LEU A 288 -7.17 -15.04 -9.78
C LEU A 288 -8.08 -14.96 -8.55
N GLN A 289 -7.59 -14.43 -7.42
CA GLN A 289 -8.39 -14.16 -6.23
C GLN A 289 -9.35 -12.95 -6.40
N GLY A 290 -9.15 -12.12 -7.43
CA GLY A 290 -9.99 -10.96 -7.71
C GLY A 290 -9.36 -9.61 -7.36
N PHE A 291 -8.10 -9.57 -6.94
CA PHE A 291 -7.38 -8.31 -6.76
C PHE A 291 -7.17 -7.61 -8.11
N GLN A 292 -7.28 -6.28 -8.09
CA GLN A 292 -7.19 -5.42 -9.27
C GLN A 292 -6.02 -4.45 -9.19
N PHE A 293 -5.68 -3.95 -8.00
CA PHE A 293 -4.51 -3.07 -7.78
C PHE A 293 -3.34 -3.87 -7.20
N ILE A 294 -2.46 -4.40 -8.04
CA ILE A 294 -1.44 -5.39 -7.62
C ILE A 294 -0.03 -4.82 -7.77
N THR A 295 0.65 -4.57 -6.65
CA THR A 295 2.07 -4.22 -6.64
C THR A 295 2.89 -5.49 -6.78
N VAL A 296 3.52 -5.75 -7.92
CA VAL A 296 4.16 -7.04 -8.24
C VAL A 296 5.46 -7.22 -7.47
N THR A 297 6.32 -6.21 -7.48
CA THR A 297 7.65 -6.24 -6.85
C THR A 297 8.18 -4.81 -6.71
N SER A 298 9.37 -4.64 -6.13
CA SER A 298 10.05 -3.35 -5.99
C SER A 298 11.28 -3.23 -6.89
N ASP A 299 11.72 -2.00 -7.11
CA ASP A 299 13.04 -1.65 -7.68
C ASP A 299 14.19 -2.38 -6.99
N ALA A 300 14.23 -2.37 -5.65
CA ALA A 300 15.25 -3.05 -4.85
C ALA A 300 15.27 -4.55 -5.13
N ALA A 301 14.10 -5.20 -5.15
CA ALA A 301 13.99 -6.62 -5.43
C ALA A 301 14.41 -6.96 -6.87
N LEU A 302 14.04 -6.13 -7.85
CA LEU A 302 14.43 -6.31 -9.25
C LEU A 302 15.94 -6.22 -9.43
N ILE A 303 16.59 -5.21 -8.81
CA ILE A 303 18.05 -5.06 -8.87
C ILE A 303 18.75 -6.26 -8.22
N ALA A 304 18.31 -6.68 -7.03
CA ALA A 304 18.89 -7.82 -6.34
C ALA A 304 18.76 -9.12 -7.16
N GLN A 305 17.58 -9.37 -7.73
CA GLN A 305 17.34 -10.54 -8.58
C GLN A 305 18.19 -10.51 -9.85
N GLY A 306 18.27 -9.36 -10.54
CA GLY A 306 19.08 -9.19 -11.74
C GLY A 306 20.58 -9.40 -11.46
N ALA A 307 21.08 -8.85 -10.36
CA ALA A 307 22.48 -9.02 -9.93
C ALA A 307 22.80 -10.49 -9.62
N SER A 308 21.91 -11.18 -8.89
CA SER A 308 22.05 -12.60 -8.59
C SER A 308 22.05 -13.45 -9.86
N ALA A 309 21.11 -13.21 -10.78
CA ALA A 309 21.01 -13.94 -12.03
C ALA A 309 22.25 -13.75 -12.92
N ALA A 310 22.78 -12.52 -13.00
CA ALA A 310 24.01 -12.23 -13.72
C ALA A 310 25.19 -13.00 -13.12
N ARG A 311 25.32 -13.03 -11.78
CA ARG A 311 26.39 -13.79 -11.11
C ARG A 311 26.27 -15.29 -11.36
N SER A 312 25.08 -15.87 -11.17
CA SER A 312 24.86 -17.31 -11.39
C SER A 312 25.10 -17.73 -12.83
N SER A 313 24.89 -16.83 -13.80
CA SER A 313 25.18 -17.11 -15.20
C SER A 313 26.68 -17.28 -15.48
N LEU A 314 27.55 -16.72 -14.64
CA LEU A 314 29.01 -16.87 -14.73
C LEU A 314 29.49 -18.21 -14.17
N ASP A 315 28.73 -18.87 -13.28
CA ASP A 315 29.12 -20.16 -12.69
C ASP A 315 29.09 -21.31 -13.73
N ASN A 316 28.51 -21.06 -14.92
CA ASN A 316 28.43 -21.99 -16.05
C ASN A 316 29.46 -21.70 -17.16
N LEU A 317 30.40 -20.76 -16.96
CA LEU A 317 31.53 -20.49 -17.85
C LEU A 317 32.76 -21.32 -17.44
#